data_AF-A0A6G2G2T9-F1
#
_entry.id   AF-A0A6G2G2T9-F1
#
_cell.length_a   1.000
_cell.length_b   1.000
_cell.length_c   1.000
_cell.angle_alpha   90.00
_cell.angle_beta   90.00
_cell.angle_gamma   90.00
#
_symmetry.space_group_name_H-M   'P 1'
#
loop_
_entity.id
_entity.type
_entity.pdbx_description
1 polymer ?
#
loop_
_entity_poly.entity_id
_entity_poly.type
_entity_poly.pdbx_seq_one_letter_code
_entity_poly.pdbx_strand_id
1 'polypeptide(L)' 'AGGVTVSYFEWLQDINRRAWPLERVHAELEEEMLAAWDAVRAEFDDGARTWRDAAYAVALRRVAAAHDARGVWP' A
#
# COMPACT_ATOMS: atom_id res chain seq x y z
N ALA A 1 8.18 -3.43 3.54
CA ALA A 1 7.37 -2.45 2.80
C ALA A 1 8.00 -1.05 2.82
N GLY A 2 8.58 -0.58 3.93
CA GLY A 2 9.12 0.80 4.00
C GLY A 2 10.08 1.20 2.87
N GLY A 3 11.02 0.34 2.46
CA GLY A 3 11.91 0.64 1.33
C GLY A 3 11.17 0.89 0.01
N VAL A 4 10.24 0.02 -0.38
CA VAL A 4 9.45 0.20 -1.61
C VAL A 4 8.50 1.39 -1.53
N THR A 5 7.95 1.68 -0.34
CA THR A 5 7.11 2.86 -0.12
C THR A 5 7.92 4.16 -0.30
N VAL A 6 9.14 4.23 0.24
CA VAL A 6 10.01 5.40 0.07
C VAL A 6 10.49 5.52 -1.38
N SER A 7 10.73 4.41 -2.10
CA SER A 7 11.00 4.45 -3.56
C SER A 7 9.80 4.98 -4.37
N TYR A 8 8.57 4.70 -3.94
CA TYR A 8 7.39 5.32 -4.54
C TYR A 8 7.33 6.84 -4.28
N PHE A 9 7.66 7.28 -3.06
CA PHE A 9 7.77 8.71 -2.75
C PHE A 9 8.87 9.40 -3.54
N GLU A 10 10.01 8.75 -3.78
CA GLU A 10 11.08 9.25 -4.64
C GLU A 10 10.54 9.51 -6.06
N TRP A 11 9.87 8.53 -6.66
CA TRP A 11 9.22 8.69 -7.97
C TRP A 11 8.21 9.85 -7.99
N LEU A 12 7.41 10.01 -6.94
CA LEU A 12 6.44 11.10 -6.84
C LEU A 12 7.13 12.47 -6.72
N GLN A 13 8.21 12.56 -5.96
CA GLN A 13 9.03 13.77 -5.82
C GLN A 13 9.69 14.16 -7.14
N ASP A 14 10.18 13.18 -7.91
CA ASP A 14 10.81 13.36 -9.22
C ASP A 14 9.84 13.93 -10.25
N ILE A 15 8.62 13.39 -10.33
CA ILE A 15 7.56 13.91 -11.20
C ILE A 15 7.23 15.37 -10.87
N ASN A 16 7.22 15.71 -9.58
CA ASN A 16 6.91 17.06 -9.11
C ASN A 16 8.14 17.99 -9.07
N ARG A 17 9.34 17.48 -9.40
CA ARG A 17 10.64 18.19 -9.31
C ARG A 17 10.86 18.89 -7.97
N ARG A 18 10.42 18.26 -6.89
CA ARG A 18 10.46 18.84 -5.54
C ARG A 18 10.77 17.78 -4.50
N ALA A 19 11.95 17.88 -3.91
CA ALA A 19 12.32 17.08 -2.75
C ALA A 19 11.50 17.48 -1.52
N TRP A 20 11.19 16.49 -0.69
CA TRP A 20 10.51 16.69 0.59
C TRP A 20 11.53 16.71 1.73
N PRO A 21 11.23 17.45 2.81
CA PRO A 21 12.01 17.34 4.04
C PRO A 21 11.84 15.94 4.66
N LEU A 22 12.85 15.48 5.40
CA LEU A 22 12.88 14.14 6.01
C LEU A 22 11.66 13.88 6.89
N GLU A 23 11.24 14.91 7.64
CA GLU A 23 10.08 14.86 8.54
C GLU A 23 8.80 14.53 7.77
N ARG A 24 8.65 15.07 6.56
CA ARG A 24 7.52 14.76 5.69
C ARG A 24 7.60 13.32 5.18
N VAL A 25 8.76 12.87 4.72
CA VAL A 25 8.93 11.48 4.25
C VAL A 25 8.59 10.49 5.36
N HIS A 26 8.99 10.77 6.60
CA HIS A 26 8.63 9.94 7.76
C HIS A 26 7.14 9.97 8.08
N ALA A 27 6.50 11.14 8.07
CA ALA A 27 5.06 11.26 8.33
C ALA A 27 4.23 10.49 7.29
N GLU A 28 4.55 10.65 6.01
CA GLU A 28 3.85 9.96 4.91
C GLU A 28 4.13 8.44 4.98
N LEU A 29 5.35 8.03 5.34
CA LEU A 29 5.67 6.62 5.52
C LEU A 29 4.89 5.99 6.69
N GLU A 30 4.79 6.70 7.82
CA GLU A 30 4.03 6.23 8.97
C GLU A 30 2.55 6.05 8.62
N GLU A 31 1.94 7.03 7.95
CA GLU A 31 0.55 6.97 7.50
C GLU A 31 0.30 5.75 6.59
N GLU A 32 1.15 5.54 5.57
CA GLU A 32 1.02 4.40 4.65
C GLU A 32 1.21 3.05 5.36
N MET A 33 2.14 2.96 6.31
CA MET A 33 2.38 1.73 7.07
C MET A 33 1.23 1.41 8.03
N LEU A 34 0.67 2.42 8.71
CA LEU A 34 -0.48 2.25 9.59
C LEU A 34 -1.74 1.86 8.81
N ALA A 35 -2.00 2.52 7.66
CA ALA A 35 -3.12 2.16 6.80
C ALA A 35 -3.00 0.73 6.24
N ALA A 36 -1.79 0.32 5.84
CA ALA A 36 -1.53 -1.05 5.40
C ALA A 36 -1.72 -2.06 6.54
N TRP A 37 -1.24 -1.73 7.75
CA TRP A 37 -1.44 -2.55 8.94
C TRP A 37 -2.92 -2.73 9.28
N ASP A 38 -3.68 -1.64 9.32
CA ASP A 38 -5.11 -1.68 9.66
C ASP A 38 -5.90 -2.53 8.68
N ALA A 39 -5.59 -2.48 7.38
CA ALA A 39 -6.21 -3.32 6.37
C ALA A 39 -5.90 -4.82 6.58
N VAL A 40 -4.65 -5.16 6.91
CA VAL A 40 -4.25 -6.55 7.18
C VAL A 40 -4.85 -7.05 8.49
N ARG A 41 -4.93 -6.21 9.52
CA ARG A 41 -5.60 -6.54 10.78
C ARG A 41 -7.08 -6.81 10.57
N ALA A 42 -7.78 -5.93 9.85
CA ALA A 42 -9.19 -6.13 9.55
C ALA A 42 -9.44 -7.45 8.81
N GLU A 43 -8.59 -7.80 7.83
CA GLU A 43 -8.67 -9.08 7.12
C GLU A 43 -8.39 -10.29 8.02
N PHE A 44 -7.45 -10.15 8.95
CA PHE A 44 -7.15 -11.21 9.91
C PHE A 44 -8.33 -11.44 10.86
N ASP A 45 -8.90 -10.35 11.38
CA ASP A 45 -10.08 -10.37 12.26
C ASP A 45 -11.33 -10.90 11.55
N ASP A 46 -11.42 -10.77 10.22
CA ASP A 46 -12.49 -11.33 9.36
C ASP A 46 -12.32 -12.85 9.08
N GLY A 47 -11.28 -13.48 9.65
CA GLY A 47 -11.15 -14.94 9.68
C GLY A 47 -10.03 -15.53 8.83
N ALA A 48 -9.06 -14.72 8.37
CA ALA A 48 -7.87 -15.27 7.74
C ALA A 48 -7.12 -16.18 8.72
N ARG A 49 -6.63 -17.34 8.23
CA ARG A 49 -6.00 -18.35 9.09
C ARG A 49 -4.69 -17.89 9.72
N THR A 50 -3.94 -17.04 9.02
CA THR A 50 -2.67 -16.48 9.49
C THR A 50 -2.54 -15.03 9.04
N TRP A 51 -1.72 -14.24 9.75
CA TRP A 51 -1.36 -12.88 9.32
C TRP A 51 -0.77 -12.81 7.92
N ARG A 52 -0.07 -13.87 7.50
CA ARG A 52 0.47 -13.99 6.14
C ARG A 52 -0.65 -14.16 5.11
N ASP A 53 -1.62 -15.03 5.39
CA ASP A 53 -2.79 -15.23 4.53
C ASP A 53 -3.59 -13.93 4.41
N ALA A 54 -3.79 -13.21 5.52
CA ALA A 54 -4.45 -11.90 5.54
C ALA A 54 -3.73 -10.88 4.64
N ALA A 55 -2.41 -10.77 4.76
CA ALA A 55 -1.61 -9.88 3.93
C ALA A 55 -1.74 -10.19 2.42
N TYR A 56 -1.72 -11.48 2.06
CA TYR A 56 -1.92 -11.90 0.68
C TYR A 56 -3.35 -11.63 0.19
N ALA A 57 -4.37 -11.88 1.01
CA ALA A 57 -5.76 -11.63 0.66
C ALA A 57 -6.01 -10.14 0.39
N VAL A 58 -5.51 -9.23 1.23
CA VAL A 58 -5.58 -7.78 1.01
C VAL A 58 -4.90 -7.39 -0.31
N ALA A 59 -3.70 -7.91 -0.58
CA ALA A 59 -2.95 -7.59 -1.80
C ALA A 59 -3.71 -8.06 -3.06
N LEU A 60 -4.16 -9.32 -3.07
CA LEU A 60 -4.89 -9.90 -4.20
C LEU A 60 -6.22 -9.20 -4.44
N ARG A 61 -6.97 -8.85 -3.38
CA ARG A 61 -8.23 -8.14 -3.50
C ARG A 61 -8.06 -6.76 -4.14
N ARG A 62 -7.01 -6.02 -3.78
CA ARG A 62 -6.69 -4.72 -4.39
C ARG A 62 -6.38 -4.86 -5.88
N VAL A 63 -5.60 -5.88 -6.27
CA VAL A 63 -5.27 -6.15 -7.68
C VAL A 63 -6.53 -6.57 -8.47
N ALA A 64 -7.34 -7.46 -7.90
CA ALA A 64 -8.60 -7.90 -8.51
C ALA A 64 -9.56 -6.71 -8.71
N ALA A 65 -9.76 -5.87 -7.69
CA ALA A 65 -10.61 -4.69 -7.80
C ALA A 65 -10.12 -3.71 -8.87
N ALA A 66 -8.80 -3.48 -8.98
CA ALA A 66 -8.23 -2.63 -10.02
C ALA A 66 -8.38 -3.23 -11.42
N HIS A 67 -8.28 -4.55 -11.55
CA HIS A 67 -8.53 -5.28 -12.78
C HIS A 67 -9.99 -5.18 -13.19
N ASP A 68 -10.92 -5.45 -12.28
CA ASP A 68 -12.36 -5.39 -12.52
C ASP A 68 -12.83 -3.98 -12.88
N ALA A 69 -12.26 -2.95 -12.23
CA ALA A 69 -12.57 -1.55 -12.54
C ALA A 69 -12.11 -1.12 -13.94
N ARG A 70 -11.02 -1.69 -14.46
CA ARG A 70 -10.55 -1.44 -15.84
C ARG A 70 -11.33 -2.25 -16.87
N GLY A 71 -11.95 -3.35 -16.46
CA GLY A 71 -12.56 -4.32 -17.36
C GLY A 71 -11.53 -5.09 -18.19
N VAL A 72 -12.01 -6.02 -19.00
CA VAL A 72 -11.17 -6.78 -19.94
C VAL A 72 -11.29 -6.10 -21.31
N TRP A 73 -10.17 -5.60 -21.84
CA TRP A 73 -10.11 -4.96 -23.16
C TRP A 73 -8.71 -5.02 -23.78
N PRO A 74 -8.56 -5.49 -25.03
CA PRO A 74 -9.38 -6.49 -25.71
C PRO A 74 -9.21 -7.89 -25.10
#